data_AF-A0A936I4D2-F1
#
_entry.id   AF-A0A936I4D2-F1
#
_cell.length_a   1.000
_cell.length_b   1.000
_cell.length_c   1.000
_cell.angle_alpha   90.00
_cell.angle_beta   90.00
_cell.angle_gamma   90.00
#
_symmetry.space_group_name_H-M   'P 1'
#
loop_
_entity.id
_entity.type
_entity.pdbx_description
1 polymer ?
#
loop_
_entity_poly.entity_id
_entity_poly.type
_entity_poly.pdbx_seq_one_letter_code
_entity_poly.pdbx_strand_id
1 'polypeptide(L)'
;MGALLLMLLSFGITLYEHGQHADLGTAMDLQRSQVQRLQHEREKLAGQLSGTAQGLRAAQQNVATLTEQRDQAERKADEAQARMDQGAAEQANAAKWRKEAEALRASNAQMQQQVDGSQASIDRLNTENRTLGERNASLRTEMEQMAANQARMDNSLAQAFQGKRERLTVLAKRTRKLQVSLDLPTALAKEASYIITRPDGKVVKGDDPSVSVITSKLPGAALASGGKGATPGADQVKLVYIPKERLKPGVYKVNVRSGEQSIGTTYISLR
;
A
#
# COMPACT_ATOMS: atom_id res chain seq x y z
N MET A 1 59.24 57.03 -149.29
CA MET A 1 59.52 55.89 -148.40
C MET A 1 59.57 56.25 -146.90
N GLY A 2 59.27 57.49 -146.44
CA GLY A 2 59.37 57.86 -145.01
C GLY A 2 58.05 57.87 -144.21
N ALA A 3 56.88 57.94 -144.88
CA ALA A 3 55.59 58.12 -144.19
C ALA A 3 55.00 56.83 -143.59
N LEU A 4 55.34 55.66 -144.15
CA LEU A 4 54.75 54.38 -143.73
C LEU A 4 55.41 53.81 -142.46
N LEU A 5 56.67 54.18 -142.21
CA LEU A 5 57.45 53.72 -141.05
C LEU A 5 57.08 54.48 -139.77
N LEU A 6 56.65 55.74 -139.89
CA LEU A 6 56.15 56.55 -138.78
C LEU A 6 54.76 56.11 -138.29
N MET A 7 53.88 55.63 -139.19
CA MET A 7 52.59 55.05 -138.77
C MET A 7 52.73 53.71 -138.05
N LEU A 8 53.68 52.85 -138.46
CA LEU A 8 53.91 51.58 -137.78
C LEU A 8 54.55 51.76 -136.40
N LEU A 9 55.42 52.77 -136.24
CA LEU A 9 55.99 53.13 -134.94
C LEU A 9 54.95 53.76 -133.99
N SER A 10 54.06 54.62 -134.47
CA SER A 10 52.99 55.17 -133.63
C SER A 10 51.95 54.12 -133.23
N PHE A 11 51.67 53.13 -134.09
CA PHE A 11 50.77 52.01 -133.77
C PHE A 11 51.40 50.99 -132.79
N GLY A 12 52.72 50.80 -132.85
CA GLY A 12 53.45 49.97 -131.89
C GLY A 12 53.49 50.57 -130.48
N ILE A 13 53.63 51.89 -130.37
CA ILE A 13 53.65 52.60 -129.07
C ILE A 13 52.25 52.61 -128.44
N THR A 14 51.18 52.83 -129.21
CA THR A 14 49.81 52.78 -128.68
C THR A 14 49.38 51.37 -128.24
N LEU A 15 49.84 50.32 -128.93
CA LEU A 15 49.62 48.92 -128.52
C LEU A 15 50.42 48.55 -127.26
N TYR A 16 51.64 49.07 -127.11
CA TYR A 16 52.47 48.82 -125.92
C TYR A 16 51.95 49.55 -124.68
N GLU A 17 51.48 50.80 -124.83
CA GLU A 17 50.80 51.53 -123.77
C GLU A 17 49.44 50.88 -123.41
N HIS A 18 48.66 50.41 -124.39
CA HIS A 18 47.45 49.62 -124.11
C HIS A 18 47.74 48.31 -123.38
N GLY A 19 48.85 47.63 -123.69
CA GLY A 19 49.28 46.41 -123.02
C GLY A 19 49.68 46.64 -121.56
N GLN A 20 50.43 47.71 -121.26
CA GLN A 20 50.77 48.08 -119.88
C GLN A 20 49.55 48.57 -119.08
N HIS A 21 48.60 49.27 -119.70
CA HIS A 21 47.33 49.64 -119.08
C HIS A 21 46.40 48.45 -118.82
N ALA A 22 46.44 47.42 -119.68
CA ALA A 22 45.70 46.18 -119.48
C ALA A 22 46.25 45.36 -118.30
N ASP A 23 47.58 45.24 -118.19
CA ASP A 23 48.25 44.52 -117.08
C ASP A 23 48.02 45.24 -115.73
N LEU A 24 48.09 46.57 -115.72
CA LEU A 24 47.75 47.39 -114.54
C LEU A 24 46.28 47.23 -114.13
N GLY A 25 45.37 47.13 -115.11
CA GLY A 25 43.94 46.87 -114.90
C GLY A 25 43.71 45.52 -114.22
N THR A 26 44.34 44.46 -114.72
CA THR A 26 44.23 43.11 -114.14
C THR A 26 44.82 43.01 -112.74
N ALA A 27 45.93 43.70 -112.46
CA ALA A 27 46.53 43.77 -111.12
C ALA A 27 45.62 44.52 -110.12
N MET A 28 44.99 45.62 -110.55
CA MET A 28 44.01 46.35 -109.74
C MET A 28 42.75 45.53 -109.48
N ASP A 29 42.25 44.79 -110.46
CA ASP A 29 41.08 43.93 -110.28
C ASP A 29 41.36 42.73 -109.37
N LEU A 30 42.57 42.16 -109.44
CA LEU A 30 43.04 41.14 -108.50
C LEU A 30 43.12 41.70 -107.07
N GLN A 31 43.71 42.89 -106.88
CA GLN A 31 43.75 43.55 -105.57
C GLN A 31 42.35 43.88 -105.04
N ARG A 32 41.45 44.38 -105.89
CA ARG A 32 40.04 44.62 -105.52
C ARG A 32 39.35 43.34 -105.09
N SER A 33 39.56 42.23 -105.80
CA SER A 33 38.99 40.92 -105.43
C SER A 33 39.53 40.41 -104.09
N GLN A 34 40.81 40.65 -103.78
CA GLN A 34 41.42 40.29 -102.50
C GLN A 34 40.87 41.15 -101.36
N VAL A 35 40.73 42.46 -101.58
CA VAL A 35 40.11 43.37 -100.61
C VAL A 35 38.67 42.97 -100.33
N GLN A 36 37.88 42.61 -101.35
CA GLN A 36 36.52 42.11 -101.19
C GLN A 36 36.47 40.79 -100.41
N ARG A 37 37.37 39.85 -100.67
CA ARG A 37 37.48 38.59 -99.91
C ARG A 37 37.81 38.85 -98.43
N LEU A 38 38.79 39.71 -98.17
CA LEU A 38 39.17 40.08 -96.81
C LEU A 38 38.04 40.83 -96.09
N GLN A 39 37.29 41.68 -96.78
CA GLN A 39 36.09 42.32 -96.23
C GLN A 39 35.04 41.27 -95.85
N HIS A 40 34.75 40.31 -96.74
CA HIS A 40 33.80 39.24 -96.45
C HIS A 40 34.26 38.34 -95.29
N GLU A 41 35.55 38.03 -95.20
CA GLU A 41 36.12 37.29 -94.06
C GLU A 41 36.03 38.10 -92.76
N ARG A 42 36.31 39.42 -92.79
CA ARG A 42 36.13 40.29 -91.63
C ARG A 42 34.67 40.37 -91.19
N GLU A 43 33.73 40.47 -92.11
CA GLU A 43 32.29 40.45 -91.83
C GLU A 43 31.87 39.11 -91.22
N LYS A 44 32.34 37.99 -91.78
CA LYS A 44 32.08 36.65 -91.26
C LYS A 44 32.63 36.48 -89.84
N LEU A 45 33.89 36.88 -89.61
CA LEU A 45 34.53 36.82 -88.31
C LEU A 45 33.85 37.78 -87.31
N ALA A 46 33.44 38.97 -87.72
CA ALA A 46 32.68 39.90 -86.88
C ALA A 46 31.32 39.31 -86.50
N GLY A 47 30.64 38.64 -87.42
CA GLY A 47 29.40 37.90 -87.16
C GLY A 47 29.60 36.76 -86.16
N GLN A 48 30.65 35.95 -86.33
CA GLN A 48 31.02 34.89 -85.40
C GLN A 48 31.37 35.45 -84.00
N LEU A 49 32.15 36.52 -83.94
CA LEU A 49 32.56 37.15 -82.69
C LEU A 49 31.35 37.76 -81.95
N SER A 50 30.45 38.42 -82.69
CA SER A 50 29.17 38.89 -82.15
C SER A 50 28.31 37.74 -81.59
N GLY A 51 28.21 36.63 -82.33
CA GLY A 51 27.50 35.42 -81.89
C GLY A 51 28.12 34.80 -80.62
N THR A 52 29.44 34.69 -80.56
CA THR A 52 30.14 34.19 -79.37
C THR A 52 29.98 35.12 -78.16
N ALA A 53 29.98 36.44 -78.38
CA ALA A 53 29.75 37.42 -77.31
C ALA A 53 28.32 37.34 -76.76
N GLN A 54 27.32 37.13 -77.62
CA GLN A 54 25.95 36.88 -77.19
C GLN A 54 25.83 35.56 -76.43
N GLY A 55 26.44 34.49 -76.92
CA GLY A 55 26.49 33.19 -76.24
C GLY A 55 27.15 33.26 -74.86
N LEU A 56 28.26 34.01 -74.74
CA LEU A 56 28.94 34.22 -73.47
C LEU A 56 28.06 35.00 -72.48
N ARG A 57 27.37 36.05 -72.93
CA ARG A 57 26.42 36.80 -72.08
C ARG A 57 25.26 35.91 -71.60
N ALA A 58 24.70 35.09 -72.48
CA ALA A 58 23.64 34.15 -72.10
C ALA A 58 24.15 33.11 -71.10
N ALA A 59 25.36 32.57 -71.30
CA ALA A 59 25.99 31.66 -70.36
C ALA A 59 26.24 32.32 -69.00
N GLN A 60 26.72 33.57 -68.97
CA GLN A 60 26.91 34.34 -67.73
C GLN A 60 25.60 34.56 -66.97
N GLN A 61 24.52 34.90 -67.68
CA GLN A 61 23.18 35.04 -67.08
C GLN A 61 22.69 33.71 -66.51
N ASN A 62 22.85 32.60 -67.25
CA ASN A 62 22.47 31.27 -66.76
C ASN A 62 23.27 30.87 -65.52
N VAL A 63 24.58 31.15 -65.49
CA VAL A 63 25.42 30.88 -64.31
C VAL A 63 24.95 31.71 -63.11
N ALA A 64 24.60 32.98 -63.29
CA ALA A 64 24.07 33.81 -62.22
C ALA A 64 22.74 33.25 -61.68
N THR A 65 21.80 32.88 -62.56
CA THR A 65 20.52 32.29 -62.16
C THR A 65 20.70 30.94 -61.47
N LEU A 66 21.58 30.07 -61.96
CA LEU A 66 21.87 28.78 -61.33
C LEU A 66 22.53 28.95 -59.96
N THR A 67 23.38 29.96 -59.80
CA THR A 67 24.02 30.28 -58.51
C THR A 67 22.96 30.73 -57.51
N GLU A 68 22.04 31.62 -57.90
CA GLU A 68 20.93 32.04 -57.05
C GLU A 68 20.01 30.87 -56.68
N GLN A 69 19.67 29.99 -57.64
CA GLN A 69 18.88 28.79 -57.37
C GLN A 69 19.57 27.82 -56.41
N ARG A 70 20.89 27.64 -56.56
CA ARG A 70 21.70 26.83 -55.63
C ARG A 70 21.66 27.43 -54.23
N ASP A 71 21.90 28.73 -54.08
CA ASP A 71 21.89 29.40 -52.78
C ASP A 71 20.52 29.30 -52.10
N GLN A 72 19.43 29.43 -52.87
CA GLN A 72 18.08 29.22 -52.36
C GLN A 72 17.83 27.76 -51.95
N ALA A 73 18.32 26.78 -52.70
CA ALA A 73 18.20 25.37 -52.38
C ALA A 73 19.01 25.02 -51.11
N GLU A 74 20.20 25.59 -50.96
CA GLU A 74 21.07 25.40 -49.79
C GLU A 74 20.40 25.95 -48.52
N ARG A 75 19.83 27.16 -48.58
CA ARG A 75 19.05 27.72 -47.46
C ARG A 75 17.84 26.87 -47.09
N LYS A 76 17.10 26.36 -48.09
CA LYS A 76 15.96 25.46 -47.83
C LYS A 76 16.40 24.12 -47.23
N ALA A 77 17.56 23.61 -47.63
CA ALA A 77 18.12 22.39 -47.07
C ALA A 77 18.53 22.62 -45.60
N ASP A 78 19.18 23.74 -45.29
CA ASP A 78 19.55 24.11 -43.92
C ASP A 78 18.31 24.29 -43.02
N GLU A 79 17.28 24.98 -43.51
CA GLU A 79 16.01 25.12 -42.80
C GLU A 79 15.31 23.78 -42.56
N ALA A 80 15.33 22.89 -43.56
CA ALA A 80 14.76 21.55 -43.44
C ALA A 80 15.54 20.72 -42.41
N GLN A 81 16.87 20.77 -42.43
CA GLN A 81 17.73 20.08 -41.46
C GLN A 81 17.47 20.57 -40.04
N ALA A 82 17.39 21.90 -39.84
CA ALA A 82 17.09 22.49 -38.54
C ALA A 82 15.72 22.03 -38.00
N ARG A 83 14.71 21.91 -38.87
CA ARG A 83 13.38 21.38 -38.48
C ARG A 83 13.45 19.90 -38.13
N MET A 84 14.24 19.11 -38.85
CA MET A 84 14.43 17.68 -38.54
C MET A 84 15.12 17.51 -37.18
N ASP A 85 16.15 18.30 -36.89
CA ASP A 85 16.86 18.27 -35.60
C ASP A 85 15.95 18.69 -34.44
N GLN A 86 15.13 19.73 -34.63
CA GLN A 86 14.10 20.13 -33.66
C GLN A 86 13.08 19.00 -33.43
N GLY A 87 12.55 18.40 -34.51
CA GLY A 87 11.62 17.28 -34.41
C GLY A 87 12.22 16.07 -33.70
N ALA A 88 13.50 15.76 -33.93
CA ALA A 88 14.21 14.70 -33.23
C ALA A 88 14.37 15.01 -31.72
N ALA A 89 14.70 16.25 -31.37
CA ALA A 89 14.79 16.69 -29.97
C ALA A 89 13.42 16.62 -29.26
N GLU A 90 12.34 17.04 -29.92
CA GLU A 90 10.98 16.93 -29.40
C GLU A 90 10.56 15.48 -29.19
N GLN A 91 10.87 14.58 -30.13
CA GLN A 91 10.59 13.15 -29.97
C GLN A 91 11.36 12.54 -28.79
N ALA A 92 12.63 12.90 -28.62
CA ALA A 92 13.43 12.46 -27.48
C ALA A 92 12.82 12.94 -26.16
N ASN A 93 12.35 14.19 -26.10
CA ASN A 93 11.67 14.72 -24.93
C ASN A 93 10.32 14.04 -24.69
N ALA A 94 9.51 13.81 -25.73
CA ALA A 94 8.25 13.08 -25.62
C ALA A 94 8.46 11.65 -25.09
N ALA A 95 9.54 10.97 -25.49
CA ALA A 95 9.90 9.67 -24.96
C ALA A 95 10.28 9.72 -23.47
N LYS A 96 11.01 10.76 -23.02
CA LYS A 96 11.30 10.98 -21.59
C LYS A 96 10.01 11.21 -20.80
N TRP A 97 9.14 12.11 -21.26
CA TRP A 97 7.86 12.38 -20.59
C TRP A 97 6.94 11.16 -20.52
N ARG A 98 6.94 10.31 -21.55
CA ARG A 98 6.20 9.03 -21.51
C ARG A 98 6.74 8.09 -20.42
N LYS A 99 8.07 7.94 -20.33
CA LYS A 99 8.69 7.13 -19.28
C LYS A 99 8.37 7.66 -17.88
N GLU A 100 8.43 8.97 -17.69
CA GLU A 100 8.06 9.60 -16.41
C GLU A 100 6.58 9.38 -16.07
N ALA A 101 5.68 9.53 -17.05
CA ALA A 101 4.26 9.27 -16.86
C ALA A 101 3.97 7.80 -16.51
N GLU A 102 4.67 6.85 -17.14
CA GLU A 102 4.58 5.43 -16.81
C GLU A 102 5.12 5.13 -15.40
N ALA A 103 6.27 5.72 -15.03
CA ALA A 103 6.84 5.58 -13.70
C ALA A 103 5.91 6.14 -12.62
N LEU A 104 5.29 7.31 -12.86
CA LEU A 104 4.32 7.90 -11.94
C LEU A 104 3.06 7.04 -11.82
N ARG A 105 2.55 6.46 -12.92
CA ARG A 105 1.41 5.53 -12.88
C ARG A 105 1.74 4.28 -12.09
N ALA A 106 2.91 3.68 -12.30
CA ALA A 106 3.35 2.50 -11.56
C ALA A 106 3.49 2.81 -10.05
N SER A 107 4.08 3.95 -9.70
CA SER A 107 4.20 4.42 -8.31
C SER A 107 2.83 4.64 -7.66
N ASN A 108 1.88 5.28 -8.36
CA ASN A 108 0.51 5.45 -7.87
C ASN A 108 -0.21 4.11 -7.66
N ALA A 109 -0.06 3.16 -8.58
CA ALA A 109 -0.64 1.83 -8.42
C ALA A 109 -0.07 1.11 -7.19
N GLN A 110 1.25 1.21 -6.97
CA GLN A 110 1.90 0.64 -5.79
C GLN A 110 1.43 1.31 -4.48
N MET A 111 1.33 2.64 -4.46
CA MET A 111 0.81 3.37 -3.30
C MET A 111 -0.64 2.99 -3.00
N GLN A 112 -1.49 2.86 -4.02
CA GLN A 112 -2.87 2.41 -3.85
C GLN A 112 -2.92 1.00 -3.25
N GLN A 113 -2.09 0.08 -3.74
CA GLN A 113 -1.99 -1.27 -3.20
C GLN A 113 -1.55 -1.28 -1.72
N GLN A 114 -0.64 -0.38 -1.33
CA GLN A 114 -0.24 -0.21 0.07
C GLN A 114 -1.37 0.34 0.95
N VAL A 115 -2.14 1.29 0.43
CA VAL A 115 -3.32 1.84 1.13
C VAL A 115 -4.35 0.73 1.35
N ASP A 116 -4.69 -0.02 0.31
CA ASP A 116 -5.66 -1.12 0.39
C ASP A 116 -5.19 -2.23 1.36
N GLY A 117 -3.90 -2.59 1.29
CA GLY A 117 -3.30 -3.56 2.21
C GLY A 117 -3.29 -3.08 3.67
N SER A 118 -3.01 -1.79 3.90
CA SER A 118 -3.04 -1.19 5.23
C SER A 118 -4.45 -1.14 5.79
N GLN A 119 -5.45 -0.80 4.96
CA GLN A 119 -6.85 -0.79 5.35
C GLN A 119 -7.33 -2.18 5.76
N ALA A 120 -7.00 -3.22 4.98
CA ALA A 120 -7.30 -4.60 5.33
C ALA A 120 -6.65 -5.03 6.66
N SER A 121 -5.43 -4.55 6.94
CA SER A 121 -4.75 -4.80 8.22
C SER A 121 -5.45 -4.10 9.38
N ILE A 122 -5.91 -2.85 9.19
CA ILE A 122 -6.66 -2.09 10.19
C ILE A 122 -7.96 -2.82 10.52
N ASP A 123 -8.70 -3.28 9.51
CA ASP A 123 -9.95 -4.00 9.70
C ASP A 123 -9.74 -5.31 10.46
N ARG A 124 -8.68 -6.06 10.12
CA ARG A 124 -8.28 -7.27 10.83
C ARG A 124 -7.96 -6.99 12.31
N LEU A 125 -7.13 -6.00 12.60
CA LEU A 125 -6.77 -5.63 13.98
C LEU A 125 -7.98 -5.14 14.77
N ASN A 126 -8.91 -4.43 14.15
CA ASN A 126 -10.15 -4.00 14.79
C ASN A 126 -11.04 -5.19 15.15
N THR A 127 -11.16 -6.19 14.27
CA THR A 127 -11.90 -7.42 14.60
C THR A 127 -11.24 -8.19 15.75
N GLU A 128 -9.91 -8.33 15.73
CA GLU A 128 -9.16 -9.01 16.79
C GLU A 128 -9.30 -8.29 18.14
N ASN A 129 -9.20 -6.96 18.16
CA ASN A 129 -9.43 -6.16 19.36
C ASN A 129 -10.84 -6.34 19.93
N ARG A 130 -11.87 -6.41 19.08
CA ARG A 130 -13.24 -6.69 19.54
C ARG A 130 -13.34 -8.08 20.17
N THR A 131 -12.81 -9.11 19.52
CA THR A 131 -12.81 -10.48 20.05
C THR A 131 -12.03 -10.58 21.37
N LEU A 132 -10.89 -9.90 21.49
CA LEU A 132 -10.13 -9.85 22.74
C LEU A 132 -10.90 -9.10 23.83
N GLY A 133 -11.61 -8.02 23.49
CA GLY A 133 -12.50 -7.31 24.40
C GLY A 133 -13.62 -8.20 24.95
N GLU A 134 -14.29 -8.96 24.09
CA GLU A 134 -15.32 -9.93 24.47
C GLU A 134 -14.77 -11.04 25.37
N ARG A 135 -13.61 -11.62 25.00
CA ARG A 135 -12.93 -12.62 25.83
C ARG A 135 -12.58 -12.07 27.21
N ASN A 136 -12.02 -10.86 27.28
CA ASN A 136 -11.70 -10.23 28.56
C ASN A 136 -12.94 -9.98 29.41
N ALA A 137 -14.06 -9.55 28.82
CA ALA A 137 -15.31 -9.40 29.52
C ALA A 137 -15.81 -10.75 30.08
N SER A 138 -15.78 -11.81 29.27
CA SER A 138 -16.20 -13.15 29.70
C SER A 138 -15.33 -13.69 30.85
N LEU A 139 -14.01 -13.56 30.76
CA LEU A 139 -13.08 -13.99 31.81
C LEU A 139 -13.30 -13.23 33.12
N ARG A 140 -13.61 -11.93 33.06
CA ARG A 140 -13.96 -11.15 34.26
C ARG A 140 -15.24 -11.68 34.91
N THR A 141 -16.27 -11.96 34.12
CA THR A 141 -17.52 -12.53 34.67
C THR A 141 -17.30 -13.92 35.29
N GLU A 142 -16.47 -14.76 34.66
CA GLU A 142 -16.13 -16.08 35.19
C GLU A 142 -15.33 -15.97 36.50
N MET A 143 -14.36 -15.05 36.56
CA MET A 143 -13.62 -14.75 37.78
C MET A 143 -14.53 -14.28 38.92
N GLU A 144 -15.46 -13.37 38.64
CA GLU A 144 -16.41 -12.88 39.64
C GLU A 144 -17.31 -14.01 40.15
N GLN A 145 -17.78 -14.90 39.27
CA GLN A 145 -18.56 -16.08 39.65
C GLN A 145 -17.74 -17.06 40.50
N MET A 146 -16.49 -17.33 40.13
CA MET A 146 -15.59 -18.19 40.91
C MET A 146 -15.30 -17.59 42.28
N ALA A 147 -15.02 -16.29 42.37
CA ALA A 147 -14.80 -15.60 43.63
C ALA A 147 -16.04 -15.65 44.54
N ALA A 148 -17.23 -15.45 43.98
CA ALA A 148 -18.49 -15.58 44.71
C ALA A 148 -18.74 -17.01 45.21
N ASN A 149 -18.39 -18.02 44.41
CA ASN A 149 -18.48 -19.43 44.80
C ASN A 149 -17.47 -19.78 45.89
N GLN A 150 -16.24 -19.28 45.81
CA GLN A 150 -15.20 -19.53 46.82
C GLN A 150 -15.54 -18.89 48.17
N ALA A 151 -16.03 -17.65 48.17
CA ALA A 151 -16.48 -16.97 49.38
C ALA A 151 -17.61 -17.74 50.12
N ARG A 152 -18.41 -18.54 49.40
CA ARG A 152 -19.43 -19.42 50.01
C ARG A 152 -18.86 -20.68 50.66
N MET A 153 -17.69 -21.17 50.21
CA MET A 153 -17.09 -22.41 50.70
C MET A 153 -16.19 -22.22 51.93
N ASP A 154 -15.47 -21.09 52.02
CA ASP A 154 -14.44 -20.88 53.05
C ASP A 154 -14.97 -20.50 54.45
N ASN A 155 -16.28 -20.25 54.61
CA ASN A 155 -16.88 -19.79 55.87
C ASN A 155 -17.49 -20.91 56.74
N SER A 156 -17.25 -22.20 56.42
CA SER A 156 -17.82 -23.33 57.19
C SER A 156 -16.80 -23.94 58.16
N LEU A 157 -17.09 -23.92 59.46
CA LEU A 157 -16.30 -24.55 60.51
C LEU A 157 -17.08 -25.71 61.13
N ALA A 158 -16.62 -26.94 60.93
CA ALA A 158 -17.20 -28.11 61.57
C ALA A 158 -16.31 -28.64 62.71
N GLN A 159 -16.94 -28.90 63.85
CA GLN A 159 -16.30 -29.35 65.09
C GLN A 159 -17.10 -30.47 65.75
N ALA A 160 -16.38 -31.40 66.37
CA ALA A 160 -16.95 -32.51 67.12
C ALA A 160 -16.47 -32.46 68.57
N PHE A 161 -17.39 -32.58 69.52
CA PHE A 161 -17.14 -32.34 70.94
C PHE A 161 -17.42 -33.56 71.82
N GLN A 162 -16.55 -33.78 72.80
CA GLN A 162 -16.65 -34.81 73.84
C GLN A 162 -17.04 -34.21 75.20
N GLY A 163 -18.03 -34.83 75.85
CA GLY A 163 -18.40 -34.57 77.25
C GLY A 163 -19.04 -33.18 77.49
N LYS A 164 -19.28 -32.84 78.77
CA LYS A 164 -19.89 -31.56 79.19
C LYS A 164 -18.93 -30.36 79.09
N ARG A 165 -17.62 -30.61 79.02
CA ARG A 165 -16.56 -29.58 78.92
C ARG A 165 -16.17 -29.27 77.47
N GLU A 166 -16.96 -29.73 76.49
CA GLU A 166 -16.81 -29.46 75.06
C GLU A 166 -15.36 -29.56 74.54
N ARG A 167 -14.66 -30.67 74.86
CA ARG A 167 -13.32 -30.91 74.32
C ARG A 167 -13.42 -31.42 72.88
N LEU A 168 -12.63 -30.89 71.96
CA LEU A 168 -12.60 -31.36 70.57
C LEU A 168 -12.18 -32.85 70.52
N THR A 169 -12.87 -33.64 69.71
CA THR A 169 -12.54 -35.04 69.50
C THR A 169 -12.88 -35.47 68.07
N VAL A 170 -12.12 -36.44 67.56
CA VAL A 170 -12.40 -37.11 66.28
C VAL A 170 -12.98 -38.51 66.51
N LEU A 171 -13.01 -39.01 67.75
CA LEU A 171 -13.44 -40.37 68.06
C LEU A 171 -14.97 -40.46 68.19
N ALA A 172 -15.62 -41.19 67.30
CA ALA A 172 -17.08 -41.28 67.22
C ALA A 172 -17.73 -41.71 68.54
N LYS A 173 -17.14 -42.71 69.21
CA LYS A 173 -17.64 -43.22 70.50
C LYS A 173 -17.58 -42.19 71.64
N ARG A 174 -16.73 -41.17 71.50
CA ARG A 174 -16.51 -40.11 72.50
C ARG A 174 -17.26 -38.82 72.16
N THR A 175 -17.61 -38.62 70.89
CA THR A 175 -18.39 -37.48 70.42
C THR A 175 -19.81 -37.50 70.98
N ARG A 176 -20.22 -36.42 71.62
CA ARG A 176 -21.58 -36.21 72.14
C ARG A 176 -22.32 -35.04 71.49
N LYS A 177 -21.60 -34.19 70.75
CA LYS A 177 -22.15 -33.02 70.07
C LYS A 177 -21.36 -32.78 68.78
N LEU A 178 -22.07 -32.60 67.68
CA LEU A 178 -21.52 -32.06 66.44
C LEU A 178 -21.95 -30.60 66.32
N GLN A 179 -21.04 -29.76 65.88
CA GLN A 179 -21.31 -28.35 65.65
C GLN A 179 -20.80 -27.95 64.27
N VAL A 180 -21.64 -27.26 63.51
CA VAL A 180 -21.23 -26.62 62.25
C VAL A 180 -21.59 -25.15 62.36
N SER A 181 -20.60 -24.28 62.23
CA SER A 181 -20.79 -22.84 62.17
C SER A 181 -20.58 -22.39 60.74
N LEU A 182 -21.51 -21.59 60.20
CA LEU A 182 -21.42 -21.01 58.87
C LEU A 182 -21.80 -19.54 58.94
N ASP A 183 -20.95 -18.68 58.38
CA ASP A 183 -21.25 -17.26 58.29
C ASP A 183 -22.02 -17.00 56.98
N LEU A 184 -23.26 -16.54 57.12
CA LEU A 184 -24.21 -16.34 56.01
C LEU A 184 -24.70 -14.89 55.96
N PRO A 185 -24.96 -14.31 54.77
CA PRO A 185 -25.70 -13.06 54.67
C PRO A 185 -27.05 -13.16 55.41
N THR A 186 -27.46 -12.11 56.14
CA THR A 186 -28.68 -12.08 56.97
C THR A 186 -29.95 -12.53 56.24
N ALA A 187 -30.06 -12.30 54.92
CA ALA A 187 -31.20 -12.76 54.12
C ALA A 187 -31.28 -14.30 54.07
N LEU A 188 -30.15 -14.99 53.87
CA LEU A 188 -30.08 -16.44 53.76
C LEU A 188 -30.11 -17.14 55.12
N ALA A 189 -29.69 -16.45 56.18
CA ALA A 189 -29.64 -16.98 57.54
C ALA A 189 -31.04 -17.26 58.14
N LYS A 190 -32.08 -16.53 57.72
CA LYS A 190 -33.46 -16.68 58.23
C LYS A 190 -34.15 -17.96 57.75
N GLU A 191 -33.79 -18.45 56.57
CA GLU A 191 -34.38 -19.64 55.95
C GLU A 191 -33.44 -20.85 55.98
N ALA A 192 -32.38 -20.77 56.79
CA ALA A 192 -31.37 -21.82 56.88
C ALA A 192 -31.96 -23.12 57.45
N SER A 193 -31.92 -24.19 56.66
CA SER A 193 -32.31 -25.55 57.03
C SER A 193 -31.15 -26.51 56.83
N TYR A 194 -31.19 -27.62 57.56
CA TYR A 194 -30.07 -28.55 57.64
C TYR A 194 -30.51 -29.99 57.43
N ILE A 195 -29.67 -30.74 56.73
CA ILE A 195 -29.83 -32.16 56.51
C ILE A 195 -28.51 -32.85 56.88
N ILE A 196 -28.53 -33.67 57.93
CA ILE A 196 -27.40 -34.47 58.36
C ILE A 196 -27.60 -35.90 57.84
N THR A 197 -26.71 -36.36 56.97
CA THR A 197 -26.66 -37.76 56.54
C THR A 197 -25.62 -38.50 57.37
N ARG A 198 -26.07 -39.51 58.10
CA ARG A 198 -25.22 -40.39 58.91
C ARG A 198 -24.44 -41.37 58.02
N PRO A 199 -23.33 -41.97 58.51
CA PRO A 199 -22.57 -42.99 57.78
C PRO A 199 -23.40 -44.23 57.40
N ASP A 200 -24.49 -44.51 58.11
CA ASP A 200 -25.42 -45.60 57.80
C ASP A 200 -26.53 -45.20 56.80
N GLY A 201 -26.41 -44.03 56.17
CA GLY A 201 -27.36 -43.52 55.18
C GLY A 201 -28.63 -42.90 55.78
N LYS A 202 -28.82 -42.96 57.10
CA LYS A 202 -29.98 -42.35 57.76
C LYS A 202 -29.87 -40.83 57.71
N VAL A 203 -30.98 -40.18 57.40
CA VAL A 203 -31.07 -38.73 57.28
C VAL A 203 -31.76 -38.15 58.50
N VAL A 204 -31.13 -37.16 59.14
CA VAL A 204 -31.69 -36.34 60.22
C VAL A 204 -31.93 -34.95 59.66
N LYS A 205 -33.17 -34.47 59.75
CA LYS A 205 -33.58 -33.16 59.29
C LYS A 205 -33.58 -32.15 60.44
N GLY A 206 -33.57 -30.87 60.11
CA GLY A 206 -33.48 -29.77 61.08
C GLY A 206 -34.67 -29.62 62.04
N ASP A 207 -35.79 -30.31 61.79
CA ASP A 207 -36.98 -30.41 62.64
C ASP A 207 -36.87 -31.50 63.72
N ASP A 208 -35.82 -32.33 63.70
CA ASP A 208 -35.59 -33.34 64.73
C ASP A 208 -35.19 -32.66 66.07
N PRO A 209 -35.78 -33.06 67.21
CA PRO A 209 -35.44 -32.50 68.52
C PRO A 209 -33.97 -32.68 68.95
N SER A 210 -33.20 -33.51 68.26
CA SER A 210 -31.76 -33.66 68.45
C SER A 210 -30.91 -32.60 67.73
N VAL A 211 -31.54 -31.75 66.91
CA VAL A 211 -30.89 -30.66 66.16
C VAL A 211 -31.37 -29.32 66.70
N SER A 212 -30.45 -28.40 66.96
CA SER A 212 -30.77 -27.00 67.24
C SER A 212 -29.97 -26.07 66.32
N VAL A 213 -30.66 -25.04 65.82
CA VAL A 213 -30.09 -23.99 64.99
C VAL A 213 -30.08 -22.71 65.82
N ILE A 214 -28.90 -22.14 66.01
CA ILE A 214 -28.70 -20.90 66.75
C ILE A 214 -28.18 -19.87 65.75
N THR A 215 -28.95 -18.84 65.48
CA THR A 215 -28.52 -17.70 64.66
C THR A 215 -28.08 -16.59 65.60
N SER A 216 -26.82 -16.20 65.52
CA SER A 216 -26.27 -15.07 66.27
C SER A 216 -25.71 -14.03 65.31
N LYS A 217 -26.01 -12.76 65.56
CA LYS A 217 -25.34 -11.66 64.86
C LYS A 217 -23.84 -11.73 65.18
N LEU A 218 -22.97 -11.67 64.18
CA LEU A 218 -21.53 -11.56 64.47
C LEU A 218 -21.29 -10.24 65.23
N PRO A 219 -20.71 -10.27 66.44
CA PRO A 219 -20.29 -9.05 67.12
C PRO A 219 -19.03 -8.54 66.41
N GLY A 220 -19.21 -7.71 65.38
CA GLY A 220 -18.07 -7.25 64.58
C GLY A 220 -18.39 -6.61 63.23
N ALA A 221 -19.57 -6.02 63.04
CA ALA A 221 -19.80 -5.15 61.88
C ALA A 221 -19.01 -3.81 61.96
N ALA A 222 -18.13 -3.66 62.94
CA ALA A 222 -17.18 -2.56 63.04
C ALA A 222 -15.76 -3.10 63.22
N LEU A 223 -15.04 -3.12 62.09
CA LEU A 223 -13.59 -2.99 61.95
C LEU A 223 -12.67 -4.17 62.33
N ALA A 224 -11.92 -4.59 61.30
CA ALA A 224 -10.55 -5.11 61.33
C ALA A 224 -10.31 -6.58 61.76
N SER A 225 -10.31 -7.48 60.77
CA SER A 225 -9.18 -8.43 60.63
C SER A 225 -8.98 -8.77 59.15
N GLY A 226 -7.72 -8.79 58.71
CA GLY A 226 -7.29 -8.95 57.31
C GLY A 226 -7.48 -10.35 56.71
N GLY A 227 -8.64 -10.97 56.94
CA GLY A 227 -9.10 -12.15 56.19
C GLY A 227 -10.16 -11.73 55.18
N LYS A 228 -9.95 -12.00 53.89
CA LYS A 228 -10.94 -11.78 52.82
C LYS A 228 -12.16 -12.73 52.98
N GLY A 229 -13.01 -12.48 53.98
CA GLY A 229 -14.18 -13.34 54.23
C GLY A 229 -15.30 -12.72 55.08
N ALA A 230 -15.04 -11.64 55.82
CA ALA A 230 -16.08 -10.98 56.60
C ALA A 230 -17.01 -10.19 55.68
N THR A 231 -18.18 -10.75 55.36
CA THR A 231 -19.22 -10.06 54.60
C THR A 231 -19.93 -9.08 55.54
N PRO A 232 -19.97 -7.77 55.25
CA PRO A 232 -20.73 -6.80 56.04
C PRO A 232 -22.20 -7.22 56.08
N GLY A 233 -22.79 -7.38 57.28
CA GLY A 233 -24.16 -7.88 57.44
C GLY A 233 -24.31 -9.41 57.37
N ALA A 234 -23.30 -10.16 57.80
CA ALA A 234 -23.41 -11.61 57.99
C ALA A 234 -23.90 -11.98 59.40
N ASP A 235 -24.78 -12.98 59.47
CA ASP A 235 -25.16 -13.68 60.69
C ASP A 235 -24.44 -15.03 60.74
N GLN A 236 -23.97 -15.39 61.93
CA GLN A 236 -23.37 -16.70 62.17
C GLN A 236 -24.50 -17.67 62.49
N VAL A 237 -24.67 -18.67 61.62
CA VAL A 237 -25.60 -19.75 61.87
C VAL A 237 -24.83 -20.94 62.43
N LYS A 238 -25.11 -21.25 63.69
CA LYS A 238 -24.50 -22.34 64.44
C LYS A 238 -25.50 -23.49 64.57
N LEU A 239 -25.24 -24.55 63.84
CA LEU A 239 -25.92 -25.83 63.97
C LEU A 239 -25.29 -26.61 65.12
N VAL A 240 -26.13 -27.14 66.01
CA VAL A 240 -25.72 -28.05 67.08
C VAL A 240 -26.55 -29.33 66.99
N TYR A 241 -25.90 -30.46 66.79
CA TYR A 241 -26.54 -31.77 66.77
C TYR A 241 -26.10 -32.58 68.00
N ILE A 242 -27.07 -32.96 68.83
CA ILE A 242 -26.90 -33.75 70.05
C ILE A 242 -27.62 -35.08 69.84
N PRO A 243 -26.93 -36.13 69.35
CA PRO A 243 -27.55 -37.40 69.05
C PRO A 243 -28.06 -38.09 70.32
N LYS A 244 -29.24 -38.71 70.23
CA LYS A 244 -29.82 -39.52 71.32
C LYS A 244 -29.03 -40.83 71.55
N GLU A 245 -28.33 -41.30 70.53
CA GLU A 245 -27.50 -42.50 70.53
C GLU A 245 -26.02 -42.18 70.29
N ARG A 246 -25.11 -43.11 70.60
CA ARG A 246 -23.69 -42.94 70.29
C ARG A 246 -23.46 -42.84 68.78
N LEU A 247 -22.61 -41.90 68.37
CA LEU A 247 -22.22 -41.75 66.97
C LEU A 247 -21.39 -42.97 66.53
N LYS A 248 -21.64 -43.40 65.28
CA LYS A 248 -20.87 -44.44 64.60
C LYS A 248 -19.65 -43.83 63.92
N PRO A 249 -18.52 -44.56 63.82
CA PRO A 249 -17.41 -44.18 62.95
C PRO A 249 -17.87 -44.00 61.50
N GLY A 250 -17.25 -43.06 60.79
CA GLY A 250 -17.54 -42.76 59.39
C GLY A 250 -17.72 -41.27 59.11
N VAL A 251 -18.13 -40.98 57.87
CA VAL A 251 -18.31 -39.60 57.38
C VAL A 251 -19.76 -39.18 57.54
N TYR A 252 -19.97 -38.10 58.28
CA TYR A 252 -21.26 -37.42 58.39
C TYR A 252 -21.27 -36.28 57.39
N LYS A 253 -22.28 -36.25 56.53
CA LYS A 253 -22.48 -35.18 55.54
C LYS A 253 -23.53 -34.21 56.08
N VAL A 254 -23.13 -32.96 56.32
CA VAL A 254 -24.03 -31.89 56.75
C VAL A 254 -24.27 -30.99 55.53
N ASN A 255 -25.49 -31.03 55.00
CA ASN A 255 -25.91 -30.15 53.91
C ASN A 255 -26.69 -28.97 54.50
N VAL A 256 -26.25 -27.76 54.17
CA VAL A 256 -26.88 -26.50 54.59
C VAL A 256 -27.64 -25.93 53.39
N ARG A 257 -28.92 -25.63 53.59
CA ARG A 257 -29.83 -25.11 52.56
C ARG A 257 -30.49 -23.82 53.02
N SER A 258 -30.79 -22.91 52.10
CA SER A 258 -31.67 -21.75 52.33
C SER A 258 -32.80 -21.87 51.33
N GLY A 259 -34.03 -22.12 51.79
CA GLY A 259 -35.15 -22.48 50.90
C GLY A 259 -34.82 -23.69 50.01
N GLU A 260 -34.92 -23.51 48.69
CA GLU A 260 -34.59 -24.56 47.72
C GLU A 260 -33.09 -24.65 47.39
N GLN A 261 -32.31 -23.61 47.69
CA GLN A 261 -30.91 -23.49 47.29
C GLN A 261 -29.96 -24.18 48.28
N SER A 262 -29.05 -25.01 47.76
CA SER A 262 -27.96 -25.61 48.54
C SER A 262 -26.86 -24.57 48.75
N ILE A 263 -26.60 -24.20 50.01
CA ILE A 263 -25.59 -23.19 50.35
C ILE A 263 -24.20 -23.81 50.42
N GLY A 264 -24.11 -24.99 51.04
CA GLY A 264 -22.82 -25.64 51.26
C GLY A 264 -22.98 -27.03 51.86
N THR A 265 -21.96 -27.86 51.67
CA THR A 265 -21.89 -29.18 52.28
C THR A 265 -20.59 -29.30 53.05
N THR A 266 -20.69 -29.62 54.34
CA THR A 266 -19.54 -29.86 55.20
C THR A 266 -19.49 -31.33 55.59
N TYR A 267 -18.30 -31.92 55.54
CA TYR A 267 -18.07 -33.31 55.89
C TYR A 267 -17.37 -33.40 57.24
N ILE A 268 -17.90 -34.21 58.14
CA ILE A 268 -17.30 -34.49 59.44
C ILE A 268 -16.89 -35.96 59.47
N SER A 269 -15.59 -36.21 59.47
CA SER A 269 -15.05 -37.56 59.58
C SER A 269 -14.81 -37.91 61.05
N LEU A 270 -15.47 -38.97 61.54
CA LEU A 270 -15.23 -39.51 62.88
C LEU A 270 -14.60 -40.90 62.78
N ARG A 271 -13.59 -41.15 63.60
CA ARG A 271 -12.87 -42.42 63.71
C ARG A 271 -13.43 -43.33 64.81
#